data_AF-C5BPH1-F1
#
_entry.id   AF-C5BPH1-F1
#
_cell.length_a   1.000
_cell.length_b   1.000
_cell.length_c   1.000
_cell.angle_alpha   90.00
_cell.angle_beta   90.00
_cell.angle_gamma   90.00
#
_symmetry.space_group_name_H-M   'P 1'
#
loop_
_entity.id
_entity.type
_entity.pdbx_description
1 polymer ?
#
loop_
_entity_poly.entity_id
_entity_poly.type
_entity_poly.pdbx_seq_one_letter_code
_entity_poly.pdbx_strand_id
1 'polypeptide(L)'
;MGVWYLKDTDRPGLVFSQIAYIHGGKKCEISMEFNVYGNYSVDYWINTWKVEDGLLISTIEDSSVPYMQKGELIVDAIMKLTQDELIVLMEETSDYRPEIEHHLKLNGEDPNLLCSIVERNLALYHRRTKK
;
A
#
# COMPACT_ATOMS: atom_id res chain seq x y z
N MET A 1 8.16 6.11 9.04
CA MET A 1 7.76 7.27 8.21
C MET A 1 8.70 7.40 7.01
N GLY A 2 8.20 7.92 5.90
CA GLY A 2 8.90 8.03 4.62
C GLY A 2 8.17 7.31 3.50
N VAL A 3 8.75 7.33 2.31
CA VAL A 3 8.29 6.56 1.15
C VAL A 3 9.06 5.24 1.09
N TRP A 4 8.34 4.16 0.85
CA TRP A 4 8.85 2.81 0.75
C TRP A 4 8.42 2.23 -0.58
N TYR A 5 9.32 1.50 -1.22
CA TYR A 5 9.11 0.82 -2.48
C TYR A 5 9.04 -0.68 -2.24
N LEU A 6 8.01 -1.34 -2.78
CA LEU A 6 7.93 -2.79 -2.82
C LEU A 6 9.01 -3.32 -3.76
N LYS A 7 10.07 -3.89 -3.17
CA LYS A 7 11.22 -4.41 -3.89
C LYS A 7 10.92 -5.76 -4.50
N ASP A 8 10.38 -6.66 -3.69
CA ASP A 8 9.99 -8.00 -4.08
C ASP A 8 8.95 -8.56 -3.10
N THR A 9 8.25 -9.58 -3.57
CA THR A 9 7.25 -10.35 -2.84
C THR A 9 7.37 -11.82 -3.26
N ASP A 10 6.92 -12.76 -2.42
CA ASP A 10 6.78 -14.17 -2.78
C ASP A 10 5.56 -14.47 -3.67
N ARG A 11 4.73 -13.46 -3.98
CA ARG A 11 3.63 -13.56 -4.94
C ARG A 11 4.12 -13.60 -6.39
N PRO A 12 3.57 -14.50 -7.24
CA PRO A 12 3.84 -14.48 -8.67
C PRO A 12 3.21 -13.25 -9.34
N GLY A 13 3.99 -12.53 -10.14
CA GLY A 13 3.53 -11.37 -10.88
C GLY A 13 4.63 -10.32 -10.98
N LEU A 14 4.34 -9.26 -11.73
CA LEU A 14 5.18 -8.07 -11.74
C LEU A 14 4.38 -6.93 -11.12
N VAL A 15 4.71 -6.63 -9.87
CA VAL A 15 4.06 -5.60 -9.05
C VAL A 15 5.09 -4.54 -8.67
N PHE A 16 4.71 -3.29 -8.83
CA PHE A 16 5.47 -2.13 -8.37
C PHE A 16 4.59 -1.32 -7.45
N SER A 17 4.95 -1.19 -6.18
CA SER A 17 4.21 -0.36 -5.22
C SER A 17 5.12 0.68 -4.58
N GLN A 18 4.55 1.87 -4.33
CA GLN A 18 5.13 2.87 -3.45
C GLN A 18 4.14 3.23 -2.35
N ILE A 19 4.63 3.25 -1.11
CA ILE A 19 3.84 3.46 0.09
C ILE A 19 4.43 4.62 0.89
N ALA A 20 3.65 5.65 1.13
CA ALA A 20 4.00 6.78 1.98
C ALA A 20 3.40 6.59 3.37
N TYR A 21 4.25 6.62 4.41
CA TYR A 21 3.83 6.73 5.81
C TYR A 21 4.12 8.15 6.31
N ILE A 22 3.06 8.96 6.48
CA ILE A 22 3.15 10.36 6.91
C ILE A 22 2.98 10.45 8.43
N HIS A 23 3.64 11.46 9.01
CA HIS A 23 3.39 11.89 10.38
C HIS A 23 1.90 12.22 10.61
N GLY A 24 1.35 11.82 11.75
CA GLY A 24 -0.10 11.97 12.02
C GLY A 24 -0.97 10.79 11.54
N GLY A 25 -0.34 9.69 11.11
CA GLY A 25 -1.04 8.40 10.93
C GLY A 25 -1.72 8.21 9.57
N LYS A 26 -1.39 9.02 8.55
CA LYS A 26 -1.88 8.81 7.18
C LYS A 26 -0.91 7.94 6.38
N LYS A 27 -1.45 6.96 5.66
CA LYS A 27 -0.75 6.07 4.71
C LYS A 27 -1.38 6.23 3.33
N CYS A 28 -0.57 6.39 2.30
CA CYS A 28 -1.05 6.37 0.91
C CYS A 28 -0.23 5.41 0.09
N GLU A 29 -0.88 4.73 -0.83
CA GLU A 29 -0.25 3.73 -1.68
C GLU A 29 -0.69 3.88 -3.12
N ILE A 30 0.26 3.68 -4.02
CA ILE A 30 0.03 3.46 -5.44
C ILE A 30 0.69 2.14 -5.80
N SER A 31 -0.07 1.23 -6.41
CA SER A 31 0.44 -0.05 -6.91
C SER A 31 0.13 -0.20 -8.38
N MET A 32 1.08 -0.75 -9.13
CA MET A 32 0.95 -1.10 -10.53
C MET A 32 1.24 -2.58 -10.68
N GLU A 33 0.26 -3.33 -11.18
CA GLU A 33 0.38 -4.78 -11.40
C GLU A 33 0.26 -5.08 -12.90
N PHE A 34 1.17 -5.90 -13.42
CA PHE A 34 1.11 -6.41 -14.80
C PHE A 34 0.61 -7.86 -14.80
N ASN A 35 -0.36 -8.13 -15.67
CA ASN A 35 -0.77 -9.51 -15.94
C ASN A 35 0.15 -10.19 -16.97
N VAL A 36 -0.06 -11.50 -17.16
CA VAL A 36 0.73 -12.35 -18.09
C VAL A 36 0.69 -11.89 -19.56
N TYR A 37 -0.24 -11.01 -19.93
CA TYR A 37 -0.36 -10.45 -21.28
C TYR A 37 0.32 -9.07 -21.42
N GLY A 38 0.93 -8.56 -20.34
CA GLY A 38 1.57 -7.24 -20.31
C GLY A 38 0.59 -6.07 -20.16
N ASN A 39 -0.69 -6.32 -19.90
CA ASN A 39 -1.61 -5.26 -19.51
C ASN A 39 -1.37 -4.91 -18.04
N TYR A 40 -1.52 -3.62 -17.69
CA TYR A 40 -1.35 -3.16 -16.31
C TYR A 40 -2.62 -2.52 -15.76
N SER A 41 -2.82 -2.67 -14.46
CA SER A 41 -3.73 -1.85 -13.65
C SER A 41 -2.92 -0.91 -12.77
N VAL A 42 -3.54 0.20 -12.35
CA VAL A 42 -2.98 1.07 -11.31
C VAL A 42 -4.03 1.28 -10.27
N ASP A 43 -3.68 0.91 -9.05
CA ASP A 43 -4.55 0.97 -7.90
C ASP A 43 -4.01 1.95 -6.86
N TYR A 44 -4.94 2.56 -6.13
CA TYR A 44 -4.69 3.66 -5.21
C TYR A 44 -5.40 3.39 -3.89
N TRP A 45 -4.70 3.60 -2.78
CA TRP A 45 -5.29 3.46 -1.44
C TRP A 45 -4.92 4.63 -0.54
N ILE A 46 -5.90 5.09 0.22
CA ILE A 46 -5.70 5.96 1.38
C ILE A 46 -6.08 5.17 2.61
N ASN A 47 -5.18 5.15 3.57
CA ASN A 47 -5.31 4.45 4.83
C ASN A 47 -4.96 5.37 6.00
N THR A 48 -5.48 5.05 7.18
CA THR A 48 -4.77 5.40 8.41
C THR A 48 -3.84 4.25 8.81
N TRP A 49 -2.80 4.52 9.59
CA TRP A 49 -1.88 3.50 10.07
C TRP A 49 -1.43 3.74 11.51
N LYS A 50 -1.13 2.65 12.21
CA LYS A 50 -0.45 2.64 13.50
C LYS A 50 0.45 1.40 13.63
N VAL A 51 1.40 1.46 14.55
CA VAL A 51 2.19 0.29 14.95
C VAL A 51 1.87 -0.04 16.40
N GLU A 52 1.49 -1.28 16.67
CA GLU A 52 1.11 -1.78 17.99
C GLU A 52 1.60 -3.22 18.14
N ASP A 53 2.36 -3.51 19.19
CA ASP A 53 2.87 -4.86 19.50
C ASP A 53 3.57 -5.58 18.33
N GLY A 54 4.31 -4.83 17.49
CA GLY A 54 5.02 -5.37 16.34
C GLY A 54 4.15 -5.58 15.09
N LEU A 55 2.87 -5.19 15.14
CA LEU A 55 1.96 -5.19 14.01
C LEU A 55 1.86 -3.79 13.41
N LEU A 56 1.95 -3.71 12.09
CA LEU A 56 1.52 -2.56 11.32
C LEU A 56 0.05 -2.74 10.97
N ILE A 57 -0.81 -1.90 11.54
CA ILE A 57 -2.25 -1.96 11.32
C ILE A 57 -2.63 -0.77 10.46
N SER A 58 -3.16 -1.05 9.27
CA SER A 58 -3.73 -0.06 8.37
C SER A 58 -5.25 -0.17 8.35
N THR A 59 -5.95 0.97 8.33
CA THR A 59 -7.41 1.02 8.15
C THR A 59 -7.75 1.76 6.87
N ILE A 60 -8.50 1.11 5.97
CA ILE A 60 -8.90 1.68 4.69
C ILE A 60 -9.79 2.91 4.90
N GLU A 61 -9.41 4.04 4.32
CA GLU A 61 -10.24 5.25 4.27
C GLU A 61 -10.90 5.45 2.90
N ASP A 62 -10.18 5.13 1.82
CA ASP A 62 -10.63 5.19 0.43
C ASP A 62 -9.75 4.29 -0.46
N SER A 63 -10.30 3.74 -1.54
CA SER A 63 -9.56 2.90 -2.49
C SER A 63 -10.13 2.95 -3.90
N SER A 64 -9.31 2.62 -4.90
CA SER A 64 -9.78 2.42 -6.27
C SER A 64 -10.22 0.98 -6.54
N VAL A 65 -10.06 0.06 -5.59
CA VAL A 65 -10.37 -1.35 -5.79
C VAL A 65 -11.76 -1.67 -5.23
N PRO A 66 -12.61 -2.40 -5.97
CA PRO A 66 -14.01 -2.62 -5.56
C PRO A 66 -14.16 -3.55 -4.36
N TYR A 67 -13.13 -4.32 -4.03
CA TYR A 67 -13.15 -5.35 -2.99
C TYR A 67 -12.62 -4.88 -1.62
N MET A 68 -12.02 -3.68 -1.52
CA MET A 68 -11.59 -3.11 -0.23
C MET A 68 -12.48 -1.95 0.17
N GLN A 69 -13.21 -2.11 1.26
CA GLN A 69 -14.18 -1.16 1.77
C GLN A 69 -13.59 -0.27 2.86
N LYS A 70 -14.13 0.95 2.98
CA LYS A 70 -13.78 1.86 4.07
C LYS A 70 -14.03 1.19 5.43
N GLY A 71 -13.04 1.27 6.31
CA GLY A 71 -13.05 0.70 7.66
C GLY A 71 -12.46 -0.70 7.76
N GLU A 72 -12.17 -1.37 6.64
CA GLU A 72 -11.47 -2.65 6.66
C GLU A 72 -10.02 -2.50 7.15
N LEU A 73 -9.51 -3.56 7.75
CA LEU A 73 -8.17 -3.61 8.32
C LEU A 73 -7.24 -4.43 7.43
N ILE A 74 -6.03 -3.92 7.25
CA ILE A 74 -4.88 -4.66 6.74
C ILE A 74 -3.90 -4.75 7.91
N VAL A 75 -3.52 -5.96 8.28
CA VAL A 75 -2.63 -6.23 9.42
C VAL A 75 -1.39 -6.93 8.91
N ASP A 76 -0.24 -6.30 9.12
CA ASP A 76 1.05 -6.82 8.69
C ASP A 76 1.96 -7.01 9.89
N ALA A 77 2.48 -8.23 10.10
CA ALA A 77 3.47 -8.48 11.13
C ALA A 77 4.84 -7.97 10.68
N ILE A 78 5.44 -7.07 11.47
CA ILE A 78 6.76 -6.50 11.16
C ILE A 78 7.83 -7.55 11.48
N MET A 79 8.40 -8.15 10.43
CA MET A 79 9.51 -9.11 10.56
C MET A 79 10.86 -8.42 10.72
N LYS A 80 11.06 -7.30 10.03
CA LYS A 80 12.28 -6.49 10.09
C LYS A 80 11.95 -5.03 9.84
N LEU A 81 12.53 -4.15 10.65
CA LEU A 81 12.49 -2.70 10.40
C LEU A 81 13.87 -2.10 10.70
N THR A 82 14.50 -1.54 9.67
CA THR A 82 15.75 -0.79 9.77
C THR A 82 15.55 0.63 9.23
N GLN A 83 16.64 1.39 9.10
CA GLN A 83 16.58 2.70 8.46
C GLN A 83 16.18 2.62 6.98
N ASP A 84 16.53 1.53 6.28
CA ASP A 84 16.41 1.41 4.82
C ASP A 84 15.55 0.22 4.37
N GLU A 85 15.22 -0.70 5.28
CA GLU A 85 14.46 -1.91 4.97
C GLU A 85 13.26 -2.08 5.88
N LEU A 86 12.15 -2.51 5.30
CA LEU A 86 10.96 -2.97 6.00
C LEU A 86 10.58 -4.32 5.40
N ILE A 87 10.47 -5.35 6.23
CA ILE A 87 9.98 -6.66 5.81
C ILE A 87 8.75 -6.95 6.65
N VAL A 88 7.65 -7.25 5.99
CA VAL A 88 6.39 -7.56 6.65
C VAL A 88 5.84 -8.89 6.16
N LEU A 89 5.13 -9.58 7.04
CA LEU A 89 4.25 -10.69 6.68
C LEU A 89 2.83 -10.14 6.70
N MET A 90 2.20 -10.04 5.53
CA MET A 90 0.78 -9.70 5.44
C MET A 90 -0.02 -10.86 6.04
N GLU A 91 -0.79 -10.60 7.10
CA GLU A 91 -1.60 -11.64 7.71
C GLU A 91 -2.83 -11.95 6.84
N GLU A 92 -3.25 -13.23 6.86
CA GLU A 92 -4.42 -13.69 6.11
C GLU A 92 -5.68 -12.93 6.57
N THR A 93 -6.24 -12.15 5.64
CA THR A 93 -7.67 -11.80 5.67
C THR A 93 -8.38 -12.71 4.67
N SER A 94 -9.71 -12.87 4.78
CA SER A 94 -10.53 -13.99 4.25
C SER A 94 -10.29 -14.48 2.81
N ASP A 95 -9.60 -13.72 1.96
CA ASP A 95 -9.36 -14.01 0.56
C ASP A 95 -7.87 -13.96 0.14
N TYR A 96 -6.94 -13.72 1.09
CA TYR A 96 -5.51 -13.56 0.81
C TYR A 96 -4.66 -14.62 1.50
N ARG A 97 -3.77 -15.26 0.73
CA ARG A 97 -2.70 -16.06 1.36
C ARG A 97 -1.71 -15.12 2.05
N PRO A 98 -1.11 -15.53 3.17
CA PRO A 98 -0.01 -14.79 3.77
C PRO A 98 1.10 -14.57 2.74
N GLU A 99 1.61 -13.35 2.70
CA GLU A 99 2.59 -12.86 1.71
C GLU A 99 3.72 -12.16 2.45
N ILE A 100 4.97 -12.44 2.09
CA ILE A 100 6.13 -11.73 2.62
C ILE A 100 6.48 -10.62 1.63
N GLU A 101 6.36 -9.38 2.09
CA GLU A 101 6.74 -8.22 1.31
C GLU A 101 8.06 -7.63 1.79
N HIS A 102 8.98 -7.41 0.84
CA HIS A 102 10.24 -6.73 1.08
C HIS A 102 10.17 -5.30 0.54
N HIS A 103 10.35 -4.34 1.44
CA HIS A 103 10.30 -2.92 1.13
C HIS A 103 11.66 -2.25 1.33
N LEU A 104 11.99 -1.35 0.41
CA LEU A 104 13.16 -0.47 0.50
C LEU A 104 12.71 0.97 0.70
N LYS A 105 13.38 1.68 1.60
CA LYS A 105 13.11 3.10 1.80
C LYS A 105 13.66 3.92 0.63
N LEU A 106 12.83 4.79 0.06
CA LEU A 106 13.25 5.76 -0.93
C LEU A 106 13.73 7.04 -0.23
N ASN A 107 15.04 7.15 -0.07
CA ASN A 107 15.66 8.29 0.58
C ASN A 107 15.55 9.55 -0.30
N GLY A 108 14.98 10.63 0.26
CA GLY A 108 14.81 11.91 -0.42
C GLY A 108 13.43 12.15 -1.03
N GLU A 109 12.56 11.14 -1.06
CA GLU A 109 11.19 11.28 -1.53
C GLU A 109 10.27 11.94 -0.50
N ASP A 110 9.37 12.82 -0.97
CA ASP A 110 8.38 13.48 -0.11
C ASP A 110 7.11 12.62 0.00
N PRO A 111 6.79 12.07 1.19
CA PRO A 111 5.60 11.27 1.36
C PRO A 111 4.29 12.07 1.16
N ASN A 112 4.30 13.39 1.34
CA ASN A 112 3.12 14.22 1.08
C ASN A 112 2.83 14.34 -0.43
N LEU A 113 3.87 14.37 -1.26
CA LEU A 113 3.73 14.37 -2.72
C LEU A 113 3.05 13.10 -3.20
N LEU A 114 3.48 11.93 -2.70
CA LEU A 114 2.85 10.66 -3.06
C LEU A 114 1.37 10.64 -2.65
N CYS A 115 1.05 11.03 -1.42
CA CYS A 115 -0.34 11.15 -0.99
C CYS A 115 -1.17 12.10 -1.87
N SER A 116 -0.60 13.25 -2.26
CA SER A 116 -1.29 14.20 -3.15
C SER A 116 -1.56 13.62 -4.55
N ILE A 117 -0.69 12.73 -5.04
CA ILE A 117 -0.92 12.00 -6.30
C ILE A 117 -2.06 11.00 -6.13
N VAL A 118 -2.03 10.21 -5.05
CA VAL A 118 -3.06 9.22 -4.72
C VAL A 118 -4.44 9.87 -4.60
N GLU A 119 -4.57 10.94 -3.82
CA GLU A 119 -5.83 11.68 -3.62
C GLU A 119 -6.42 12.20 -4.94
N ARG A 120 -5.58 12.79 -5.80
CA ARG A 120 -6.02 13.31 -7.10
C ARG A 120 -6.53 12.20 -8.00
N ASN A 121 -5.84 11.06 -8.04
CA ASN A 121 -6.24 9.94 -8.88
C ASN A 121 -7.48 9.22 -8.36
N LEU A 122 -7.64 9.06 -7.04
CA LEU A 122 -8.89 8.56 -6.45
C LEU A 122 -10.07 9.45 -6.77
N ALA A 123 -9.92 10.78 -6.66
CA ALA A 123 -10.97 11.72 -7.05
C ALA A 123 -11.37 11.59 -8.53
N LEU A 124 -10.42 11.29 -9.42
CA LEU A 124 -10.70 11.03 -10.83
C LEU A 124 -11.36 9.66 -11.06
N TYR A 125 -10.91 8.63 -10.35
CA TYR A 125 -11.50 7.29 -10.39
C TYR A 125 -12.98 7.34 -10.02
N HIS A 126 -13.32 7.94 -8.87
CA HIS A 126 -14.71 8.09 -8.40
C HIS A 126 -15.59 8.89 -9.36
N ARG A 127 -15.05 9.90 -10.06
CA ARG A 127 -15.80 10.64 -11.09
C ARG A 127 -16.12 9.78 -12.31
N ARG A 128 -15.28 8.81 -12.64
CA ARG A 128 -15.47 7.92 -13.81
C ARG A 128 -16.41 6.76 -13.50
N THR A 129 -16.43 6.28 -12.26
CA THR A 129 -17.20 5.12 -11.82
C THR A 129 -18.58 5.44 -11.27
N LYS A 130 -18.86 6.70 -10.86
CA LYS A 130 -20.21 7.17 -10.46
C LYS A 130 -21.18 7.37 -11.65
N LYS A 131 -21.04 6.60 -12.73
CA LYS A 131 -22.00 6.57 -13.85
C LYS A 131 -23.13 5.59 -13.58
#